data_AF-A0A822ZUB3-F1
#
_entry.id   AF-A0A822ZUB3-F1
#
_cell.length_a   1.000
_cell.length_b   1.000
_cell.length_c   1.000
_cell.angle_alpha   90.00
_cell.angle_beta   90.00
_cell.angle_gamma   90.00
#
_symmetry.space_group_name_H-M   'P 1'
#
loop_
_entity.id
_entity.type
_entity.pdbx_description
1 polymer ?
#
loop_
_entity_poly.entity_id
_entity_poly.type
_entity_poly.pdbx_seq_one_letter_code
_entity_poly.pdbx_strand_id
1 'polypeptide(L)'
;MNRLTNPAHCQALISQLTLQAYQASSMASSSQNTFLLHNQSRLFDAKMLSSLHSLQLPSPARTKRLTHRGSSVRPIVASSTDVPLTTTTDPPPTASPAPKLPLRKIPGDYGLPFIGPIKDRLDYFYNQGRDKYFSSRVLNYQSTVFRANMPPAYFIASNPNVIVLLDGKSFPVLFDVSKVEKKDLFTGTYMPSTQLTGGYRILSYLDPSEPKHAKLKQLLFFLLQSSRYRVIPEFHTAFTELFETLESQIAAKGKEGFGDINDQACFNFLARAFYEANPPESKLGTDGPSLVAKWVIFHLGPILTLGLPKLLEELLLHTFSLPPILIKSDYQRLYDFFHGASGRILDEAKKMGIEREEACHNLLFATCFNSFGGMKILFPSLVKYIGGAGSALHEKLAEEVRSAIRSNGGKVTMAAMEQMPLMKSVVYEALRIDPPVPFQYGRAKRDLVIESHDATFEVKKGEMLFGFQPFATKDPEIFDRPEEFVPDRFVGEGEKLLKHVIWSNGPETESPTVENKQCAGKDFVVWVSRLFVVELFQRYDSFEIEVGTSALGSSVTFTSVKKASFE
;
A
#
# COMPACT_ATOMS: atom_id res chain seq x y z
N MET A 1 -46.46 -5.24 -11.70
CA MET A 1 -45.90 -3.92 -12.08
C MET A 1 -46.00 -2.84 -11.00
N ASN A 2 -46.72 -3.00 -9.87
CA ASN A 2 -46.84 -1.98 -8.81
C ASN A 2 -45.95 -2.18 -7.55
N ARG A 3 -44.87 -2.98 -7.60
CA ARG A 3 -43.94 -3.16 -6.46
C ARG A 3 -42.57 -2.46 -6.61
N LEU A 4 -42.32 -1.80 -7.73
CA LEU A 4 -41.04 -1.12 -8.03
C LEU A 4 -41.11 0.41 -7.90
N THR A 5 -42.24 0.97 -7.49
CA THR A 5 -42.43 2.43 -7.31
C THR A 5 -42.43 2.88 -5.85
N ASN A 6 -42.29 1.95 -4.89
CA ASN A 6 -42.21 2.28 -3.47
C ASN A 6 -40.72 2.43 -3.05
N PRO A 7 -40.26 3.65 -2.69
CA PRO A 7 -38.87 3.92 -2.31
C PRO A 7 -38.38 3.02 -1.17
N ALA A 8 -39.24 2.71 -0.20
CA ALA A 8 -38.91 1.86 0.94
C ALA A 8 -38.66 0.40 0.52
N HIS A 9 -39.35 -0.08 -0.52
CA HIS A 9 -39.19 -1.44 -1.04
C HIS A 9 -37.93 -1.56 -1.92
N CYS A 10 -37.62 -0.54 -2.73
CA CYS A 10 -36.34 -0.46 -3.43
C CYS A 10 -35.15 -0.33 -2.47
N GLN A 11 -35.31 0.42 -1.37
CA GLN A 11 -34.31 0.60 -0.33
C GLN A 11 -34.04 -0.70 0.45
N ALA A 12 -35.09 -1.46 0.78
CA ALA A 12 -34.97 -2.78 1.38
C ALA A 12 -34.27 -3.77 0.43
N LEU A 13 -34.63 -3.76 -0.86
CA LEU A 13 -34.03 -4.64 -1.86
C LEU A 13 -32.55 -4.31 -2.11
N ILE A 14 -32.17 -3.03 -2.20
CA ILE A 14 -30.77 -2.61 -2.35
C ILE A 14 -29.97 -2.97 -1.09
N SER A 15 -30.51 -2.75 0.11
CA SER A 15 -29.85 -3.11 1.37
C SER A 15 -29.67 -4.62 1.48
N GLN A 16 -30.67 -5.40 1.08
CA GLN A 16 -30.62 -6.86 1.07
C GLN A 16 -29.66 -7.39 0.01
N LEU A 17 -29.63 -6.82 -1.20
CA LEU A 17 -28.66 -7.18 -2.24
C LEU A 17 -27.23 -6.77 -1.87
N THR A 18 -27.04 -5.67 -1.16
CA THR A 18 -25.72 -5.24 -0.64
C THR A 18 -25.25 -6.18 0.47
N LEU A 19 -26.15 -6.57 1.38
CA LEU A 19 -25.85 -7.55 2.44
C LEU A 19 -25.60 -8.94 1.85
N GLN A 20 -26.38 -9.35 0.84
CA GLN A 20 -26.18 -10.61 0.13
C GLN A 20 -24.91 -10.60 -0.72
N ALA A 21 -24.52 -9.47 -1.33
CA ALA A 21 -23.25 -9.35 -2.04
C ALA A 21 -22.06 -9.42 -1.06
N TYR A 22 -22.18 -8.79 0.12
CA TYR A 22 -21.19 -8.91 1.20
C TYR A 22 -21.09 -10.35 1.73
N GLN A 23 -22.23 -10.99 2.01
CA GLN A 23 -22.29 -12.38 2.47
C GLN A 23 -21.84 -13.36 1.38
N ALA A 24 -22.14 -13.12 0.10
CA ALA A 24 -21.67 -13.93 -1.01
C ALA A 24 -20.17 -13.78 -1.25
N SER A 25 -19.60 -12.58 -1.06
CA SER A 25 -18.15 -12.37 -1.04
C SER A 25 -17.48 -13.10 0.13
N SER A 26 -18.15 -13.18 1.28
CA SER A 26 -17.69 -13.94 2.45
C SER A 26 -17.85 -15.46 2.24
N MET A 27 -18.92 -15.93 1.59
CA MET A 27 -19.18 -17.36 1.32
C MET A 27 -18.47 -17.92 0.07
N ALA A 28 -18.11 -17.08 -0.91
CA ALA A 28 -17.25 -17.49 -2.02
C ALA A 28 -15.83 -17.85 -1.56
N SER A 29 -15.44 -17.47 -0.34
CA SER A 29 -14.23 -17.95 0.33
C SER A 29 -14.35 -19.38 0.91
N SER A 30 -15.56 -19.95 0.97
CA SER A 30 -15.84 -21.22 1.65
C SER A 30 -16.44 -22.33 0.78
N SER A 31 -16.60 -22.15 -0.54
CA SER A 31 -17.12 -23.21 -1.42
C SER A 31 -16.28 -23.44 -2.69
N GLN A 32 -15.96 -24.71 -2.93
CA GLN A 32 -15.24 -25.23 -4.08
C GLN A 32 -16.06 -25.07 -5.36
N ASN A 33 -15.46 -24.46 -6.40
CA ASN A 33 -15.72 -24.84 -7.79
C ASN A 33 -14.60 -24.30 -8.69
N THR A 34 -13.47 -24.99 -8.65
CA THR A 34 -12.29 -24.73 -9.48
C THR A 34 -12.23 -25.78 -10.59
N PHE A 35 -13.02 -25.61 -11.65
CA PHE A 35 -12.84 -26.42 -12.86
C PHE A 35 -13.33 -25.62 -14.07
N LEU A 36 -12.41 -24.89 -14.73
CA LEU A 36 -12.41 -24.57 -16.19
C LEU A 36 -11.47 -23.42 -16.60
N LEU A 37 -10.86 -22.68 -15.67
CA LEU A 37 -9.97 -21.55 -16.03
C LEU A 37 -8.47 -21.87 -16.03
N HIS A 38 -8.07 -23.08 -15.62
CA HIS A 38 -6.65 -23.41 -15.36
C HIS A 38 -5.86 -23.98 -16.56
N ASN A 39 -6.49 -24.22 -17.72
CA ASN A 39 -5.86 -24.92 -18.85
C ASN A 39 -5.49 -24.06 -20.07
N GLN A 40 -5.73 -22.75 -20.05
CA GLN A 40 -5.35 -21.87 -21.17
C GLN A 40 -4.10 -21.01 -20.93
N SER A 41 -3.67 -20.82 -19.68
CA SER A 41 -2.47 -20.03 -19.36
C SER A 41 -1.15 -20.80 -19.55
N ARG A 42 -1.13 -22.13 -19.40
CA ARG A 42 0.12 -22.93 -19.51
C ARG A 42 0.57 -23.24 -20.94
N LEU A 43 -0.26 -23.00 -21.96
CA LEU A 43 0.11 -23.31 -23.36
C LEU A 43 0.68 -22.12 -24.15
N PHE A 44 0.57 -20.89 -23.62
CA PHE A 44 1.05 -19.69 -24.33
C PHE A 44 2.45 -19.24 -23.90
N ASP A 45 2.87 -19.51 -22.67
CA ASP A 45 4.21 -19.11 -22.16
C ASP A 45 5.37 -19.97 -22.72
N ALA A 46 5.10 -21.14 -23.28
CA ALA A 46 6.12 -22.02 -23.85
C ALA A 46 6.50 -21.70 -25.32
N LYS A 47 5.76 -20.81 -26.00
CA LYS A 47 6.01 -20.50 -27.43
C LYS A 47 6.70 -19.16 -27.71
N MET A 48 6.93 -18.32 -26.70
CA MET A 48 7.65 -17.04 -26.85
C MET A 48 9.15 -17.10 -26.53
N LEU A 49 9.67 -18.26 -26.12
CA LEU A 49 11.08 -18.45 -25.70
C LEU A 49 11.94 -19.29 -26.67
N SER A 50 11.55 -19.45 -27.94
CA SER A 50 12.28 -20.29 -28.91
C SER A 50 12.80 -19.57 -30.17
N SER A 51 13.04 -18.26 -30.10
CA SER A 51 13.69 -17.53 -31.19
C SER A 51 14.66 -16.52 -30.62
N LEU A 52 15.86 -16.98 -30.31
CA LEU A 52 17.14 -16.27 -30.29
C LEU A 52 18.11 -17.26 -29.64
N HIS A 53 18.97 -17.88 -30.44
CA HIS A 53 20.32 -18.41 -30.13
C HIS A 53 20.69 -19.40 -31.24
N SER A 54 21.36 -18.89 -32.27
CA SER A 54 22.24 -19.70 -33.11
C SER A 54 23.53 -18.92 -33.28
N LEU A 55 24.55 -19.31 -32.53
CA LEU A 55 25.97 -19.15 -32.85
C LEU A 55 26.73 -20.07 -31.89
N GLN A 56 27.31 -21.12 -32.46
CA GLN A 56 27.99 -22.20 -31.76
C GLN A 56 29.51 -22.02 -31.78
N LEU A 57 30.10 -22.26 -30.59
CA LEU A 57 31.39 -22.92 -30.29
C LEU A 57 32.71 -22.14 -30.52
N PRO A 58 33.85 -22.52 -29.87
CA PRO A 58 34.09 -23.64 -28.94
C PRO A 58 34.85 -23.29 -27.61
N SER A 59 34.89 -24.25 -26.68
CA SER A 59 35.85 -24.40 -25.56
C SER A 59 36.54 -25.77 -25.71
N PRO A 60 37.58 -26.20 -24.93
CA PRO A 60 38.21 -25.56 -23.75
C PRO A 60 39.77 -25.63 -23.71
N ALA A 61 40.42 -24.90 -22.79
CA ALA A 61 41.78 -25.25 -22.34
C ALA A 61 42.06 -24.91 -20.85
N ARG A 62 42.12 -25.97 -20.04
CA ARG A 62 43.10 -26.32 -18.98
C ARG A 62 43.66 -25.24 -18.02
N THR A 63 43.21 -25.35 -16.77
CA THR A 63 43.90 -25.20 -15.46
C THR A 63 45.29 -24.56 -15.37
N LYS A 64 45.46 -23.61 -14.41
CA LYS A 64 46.61 -23.52 -13.50
C LYS A 64 46.29 -22.74 -12.20
N ARG A 65 46.65 -23.35 -11.06
CA ARG A 65 46.73 -22.79 -9.69
C ARG A 65 47.93 -21.86 -9.52
N LEU A 66 47.81 -20.82 -8.69
CA LEU A 66 48.90 -20.12 -7.97
C LEU A 66 48.27 -19.53 -6.67
N THR A 67 48.42 -20.14 -5.48
CA THR A 67 49.48 -20.05 -4.45
C THR A 67 49.71 -18.69 -3.77
N HIS A 68 49.53 -18.69 -2.44
CA HIS A 68 49.82 -17.66 -1.44
C HIS A 68 51.30 -17.21 -1.37
N ARG A 69 51.49 -15.92 -1.06
CA ARG A 69 52.60 -15.29 -0.29
C ARG A 69 52.10 -13.85 0.03
N GLY A 70 52.25 -13.22 1.19
CA GLY A 70 53.11 -13.42 2.35
C GLY A 70 53.79 -12.09 2.69
N SER A 71 53.17 -11.30 3.58
CA SER A 71 53.67 -10.28 4.54
C SER A 71 54.80 -9.28 4.19
N SER A 72 54.62 -7.99 4.53
CA SER A 72 55.51 -7.28 5.50
C SER A 72 54.97 -5.88 5.86
N VAL A 73 55.09 -5.49 7.14
CA VAL A 73 54.66 -4.21 7.73
C VAL A 73 55.84 -3.58 8.49
N ARG A 74 55.89 -2.23 8.48
CA ARG A 74 56.55 -1.23 9.40
C ARG A 74 57.96 -0.72 9.03
N PRO A 75 58.43 0.45 9.55
CA PRO A 75 57.80 1.49 10.40
C PRO A 75 57.98 2.97 9.95
N ILE A 76 57.42 3.86 10.77
CA ILE A 76 57.28 5.34 10.79
C ILE A 76 58.62 6.12 10.88
N VAL A 77 58.67 7.38 10.40
CA VAL A 77 59.05 8.62 11.14
C VAL A 77 59.10 9.84 10.19
N ALA A 78 58.61 10.98 10.71
CA ALA A 78 58.46 12.28 10.07
C ALA A 78 59.77 13.09 9.98
N SER A 79 59.84 14.01 9.00
CA SER A 79 60.64 15.23 9.11
C SER A 79 60.01 16.36 8.28
N SER A 80 59.84 17.50 8.95
CA SER A 80 59.34 18.77 8.47
C SER A 80 60.39 19.53 7.65
N THR A 81 59.99 20.17 6.55
CA THR A 81 60.59 21.44 6.12
C THR A 81 59.68 22.12 5.09
N ASP A 82 59.19 23.29 5.46
CA ASP A 82 58.44 24.25 4.64
C ASP A 82 59.34 24.91 3.59
N VAL A 83 58.91 24.96 2.32
CA VAL A 83 58.97 26.13 1.41
C VAL A 83 57.90 25.90 0.31
N PRO A 84 57.11 26.91 -0.11
CA PRO A 84 55.92 26.72 -0.92
C PRO A 84 56.24 26.65 -2.42
N LEU A 85 55.90 25.52 -3.07
CA LEU A 85 55.79 25.44 -4.53
C LEU A 85 54.35 25.74 -4.93
N THR A 86 54.16 26.80 -5.70
CA THR A 86 52.89 27.14 -6.36
C THR A 86 52.64 26.12 -7.47
N THR A 87 51.96 25.02 -7.14
CA THR A 87 51.38 24.11 -8.13
C THR A 87 50.00 24.61 -8.50
N THR A 88 49.87 25.14 -9.71
CA THR A 88 48.60 25.29 -10.41
C THR A 88 47.92 23.93 -10.50
N THR A 89 46.92 23.69 -9.65
CA THR A 89 45.99 22.58 -9.78
C THR A 89 45.04 22.89 -10.93
N ASP A 90 45.13 22.13 -12.02
CA ASP A 90 44.08 22.10 -13.02
C ASP A 90 42.75 21.73 -12.33
N PRO A 91 41.63 22.39 -12.68
CA PRO A 91 40.33 22.01 -12.16
C PRO A 91 40.03 20.55 -12.58
N PRO A 92 39.34 19.77 -11.73
CA PRO A 92 38.93 18.42 -12.09
C PRO A 92 38.13 18.48 -13.40
N PRO A 93 38.25 17.46 -14.29
CA PRO A 93 37.54 17.46 -15.55
C PRO A 93 36.06 17.63 -15.30
N THR A 94 35.52 18.72 -15.81
CA THR A 94 34.09 19.05 -15.78
C THR A 94 33.35 17.83 -16.30
N ALA A 95 32.53 17.22 -15.46
CA ALA A 95 31.65 16.13 -15.87
C ALA A 95 30.92 16.60 -17.14
N SER A 96 31.07 15.83 -18.23
CA SER A 96 30.34 16.12 -19.47
C SER A 96 28.85 16.25 -19.12
N PRO A 97 28.15 17.29 -19.57
CA PRO A 97 26.74 17.44 -19.25
C PRO A 97 26.02 16.18 -19.75
N ALA A 98 25.24 15.57 -18.84
CA ALA A 98 24.41 14.43 -19.20
C ALA A 98 23.63 14.76 -20.49
N PRO A 99 23.54 13.82 -21.45
CA PRO A 99 22.80 14.08 -22.68
C PRO A 99 21.40 14.56 -22.33
N LYS A 100 21.00 15.72 -22.87
CA LYS A 100 19.65 16.24 -22.66
C LYS A 100 18.66 15.26 -23.27
N LEU A 101 17.76 14.73 -22.45
CA LEU A 101 16.70 13.83 -22.92
C LEU A 101 15.84 14.53 -23.98
N PRO A 102 15.44 13.82 -25.05
CA PRO A 102 14.62 14.42 -26.11
C PRO A 102 13.24 14.83 -25.57
N LEU A 103 12.75 15.97 -26.03
CA LEU A 103 11.37 16.39 -25.79
C LEU A 103 10.42 15.57 -26.68
N ARG A 104 9.49 14.83 -26.07
CA ARG A 104 8.46 14.05 -26.77
C ARG A 104 7.07 14.60 -26.44
N LYS A 105 6.18 14.56 -27.43
CA LYS A 105 4.74 14.74 -27.17
C LYS A 105 4.24 13.56 -26.33
N ILE A 106 3.42 13.82 -25.32
CA ILE A 106 2.79 12.76 -24.52
C ILE A 106 1.86 11.94 -25.44
N PRO A 107 2.12 10.63 -25.63
CA PRO A 107 1.31 9.77 -26.48
C PRO A 107 -0.03 9.39 -25.83
N GLY A 108 -0.92 8.80 -26.62
CA GLY A 108 -2.28 8.42 -26.20
C GLY A 108 -3.33 9.53 -26.39
N ASP A 109 -4.59 9.13 -26.31
CA ASP A 109 -5.77 9.99 -26.39
C ASP A 109 -6.85 9.54 -25.40
N TYR A 110 -7.97 10.27 -25.35
CA TYR A 110 -9.09 10.01 -24.43
C TYR A 110 -10.30 9.35 -25.12
N GLY A 111 -10.18 9.02 -26.41
CA GLY A 111 -11.29 8.57 -27.25
C GLY A 111 -12.37 9.62 -27.47
N LEU A 112 -13.50 9.19 -28.03
CA LEU A 112 -14.68 10.04 -28.21
C LEU A 112 -15.32 10.36 -26.84
N PRO A 113 -15.85 11.57 -26.64
CA PRO A 113 -16.59 11.91 -25.42
C PRO A 113 -17.66 10.87 -25.11
N PHE A 114 -17.82 10.51 -23.85
CA PHE A 114 -18.72 9.47 -23.34
C PHE A 114 -18.50 8.03 -23.86
N ILE A 115 -17.70 7.77 -24.88
CA ILE A 115 -17.44 6.40 -25.36
C ILE A 115 -16.07 5.92 -24.87
N GLY A 116 -15.06 6.78 -25.00
CA GLY A 116 -13.69 6.50 -24.56
C GLY A 116 -13.60 6.10 -23.09
N PRO A 117 -14.13 6.92 -22.15
CA PRO A 117 -14.06 6.60 -20.73
C PRO A 117 -14.80 5.31 -20.32
N ILE A 118 -15.94 4.97 -20.94
CA ILE A 118 -16.68 3.72 -20.69
C ILE A 118 -15.82 2.57 -21.18
N LYS A 119 -15.29 2.65 -22.41
CA LYS A 119 -14.46 1.59 -22.96
C LYS A 119 -13.25 1.34 -22.07
N ASP A 120 -12.54 2.40 -21.69
CA ASP A 120 -11.37 2.31 -20.81
C ASP A 120 -11.74 1.76 -19.42
N ARG A 121 -12.88 2.17 -18.84
CA ARG A 121 -13.38 1.61 -17.58
C ARG A 121 -13.69 0.13 -17.69
N LEU A 122 -14.32 -0.31 -18.78
CA LEU A 122 -14.63 -1.71 -19.02
C LEU A 122 -13.35 -2.54 -19.27
N ASP A 123 -12.36 -1.98 -19.96
CA ASP A 123 -11.06 -2.61 -20.14
C ASP A 123 -10.32 -2.75 -18.80
N TYR A 124 -10.34 -1.69 -17.99
CA TYR A 124 -9.71 -1.64 -16.68
C TYR A 124 -10.28 -2.68 -15.70
N PHE A 125 -11.60 -2.81 -15.58
CA PHE A 125 -12.21 -3.73 -14.63
C PHE A 125 -12.39 -5.16 -15.17
N TYR A 126 -12.72 -5.32 -16.46
CA TYR A 126 -13.25 -6.60 -16.96
C TYR A 126 -12.48 -7.20 -18.11
N ASN A 127 -12.23 -6.43 -19.18
CA ASN A 127 -11.73 -7.04 -20.42
C ASN A 127 -10.22 -7.31 -20.36
N GLN A 128 -9.46 -6.47 -19.65
CA GLN A 128 -8.01 -6.60 -19.51
C GLN A 128 -7.61 -6.84 -18.05
N GLY A 129 -8.27 -6.14 -17.12
CA GLY A 129 -7.83 -6.00 -15.75
C GLY A 129 -6.79 -4.89 -15.59
N ARG A 130 -6.66 -4.36 -14.37
CA ARG A 130 -5.84 -3.19 -14.03
C ARG A 130 -4.41 -3.24 -14.58
N ASP A 131 -3.68 -4.31 -14.32
CA ASP A 131 -2.25 -4.35 -14.63
C ASP A 131 -2.01 -4.46 -16.15
N LYS A 132 -2.87 -5.21 -16.86
CA LYS A 132 -2.84 -5.30 -18.33
C LYS A 132 -3.32 -4.01 -19.01
N TYR A 133 -4.23 -3.28 -18.38
CA TYR A 133 -4.67 -1.96 -18.86
C TYR A 133 -3.49 -1.00 -19.03
N PHE A 134 -2.58 -0.97 -18.04
CA PHE A 134 -1.39 -0.11 -18.10
C PHE A 134 -0.27 -0.71 -18.96
N SER A 135 0.12 -1.97 -18.74
CA SER A 135 1.24 -2.59 -19.49
C SER A 135 0.99 -2.64 -20.99
N SER A 136 -0.24 -2.91 -21.44
CA SER A 136 -0.56 -2.88 -22.88
C SER A 136 -0.39 -1.48 -23.50
N ARG A 137 -0.70 -0.42 -22.76
CA ARG A 137 -0.51 0.98 -23.21
C ARG A 137 0.97 1.37 -23.22
N VAL A 138 1.77 0.90 -22.26
CA VAL A 138 3.23 1.06 -22.29
C VAL A 138 3.81 0.46 -23.56
N LEU A 139 3.43 -0.78 -23.88
CA LEU A 139 3.88 -1.47 -25.09
C LEU A 139 3.41 -0.77 -26.38
N ASN A 140 2.16 -0.33 -26.43
CA ASN A 140 1.62 0.33 -27.62
C ASN A 140 2.25 1.70 -27.88
N TYR A 141 2.50 2.48 -26.83
CA TYR A 141 3.03 3.84 -26.94
C TYR A 141 4.55 3.92 -26.86
N GLN A 142 5.22 2.83 -26.48
CA GLN A 142 6.66 2.81 -26.20
C GLN A 142 7.04 3.98 -25.27
N SER A 143 6.27 4.08 -24.16
CA SER A 143 6.36 5.16 -23.19
C SER A 143 5.73 4.76 -21.86
N THR A 144 6.39 5.08 -20.75
CA THR A 144 5.85 4.99 -19.38
C THR A 144 5.04 6.22 -18.97
N VAL A 145 5.03 7.26 -19.82
CA VAL A 145 4.22 8.47 -19.66
C VAL A 145 3.24 8.59 -20.82
N PHE A 146 1.94 8.59 -20.55
CA PHE A 146 0.90 8.63 -21.61
C PHE A 146 -0.45 9.16 -21.11
N ARG A 147 -1.32 9.54 -22.03
CA ARG A 147 -2.71 9.94 -21.75
C ARG A 147 -3.63 8.72 -21.67
N ALA A 148 -4.53 8.71 -20.70
CA ALA A 148 -5.57 7.69 -20.57
C ALA A 148 -6.77 8.21 -19.78
N ASN A 149 -7.92 7.53 -19.88
CA ASN A 149 -9.02 7.72 -18.94
C ASN A 149 -8.81 6.82 -17.70
N MET A 150 -9.29 7.28 -16.54
CA MET A 150 -9.34 6.47 -15.32
C MET A 150 -10.78 6.34 -14.80
N PRO A 151 -11.17 5.17 -14.24
CA PRO A 151 -12.41 5.04 -13.48
C PRO A 151 -12.50 6.06 -12.34
N PRO A 152 -13.72 6.46 -11.92
CA PRO A 152 -15.03 5.90 -12.31
C PRO A 152 -15.67 6.53 -13.55
N ALA A 153 -15.23 7.73 -13.98
CA ALA A 153 -15.82 8.54 -15.05
C ALA A 153 -17.32 8.94 -14.83
N TYR A 154 -17.88 9.68 -15.79
CA TYR A 154 -19.31 10.05 -15.91
C TYR A 154 -19.92 10.80 -14.72
N PHE A 155 -21.04 10.29 -14.18
CA PHE A 155 -21.86 10.93 -13.16
C PHE A 155 -21.18 10.95 -11.78
N ILE A 156 -20.04 10.26 -11.65
CA ILE A 156 -19.24 10.22 -10.43
C ILE A 156 -18.01 11.12 -10.56
N ALA A 157 -17.28 11.02 -11.68
CA ALA A 157 -16.12 11.88 -11.97
C ALA A 157 -16.38 12.75 -13.20
N SER A 158 -16.41 14.07 -13.00
CA SER A 158 -16.68 15.05 -14.06
C SER A 158 -15.59 15.09 -15.14
N ASN A 159 -14.37 14.66 -14.83
CA ASN A 159 -13.28 14.55 -15.80
C ASN A 159 -12.39 13.33 -15.49
N PRO A 160 -12.46 12.25 -16.31
CA PRO A 160 -11.66 11.04 -16.11
C PRO A 160 -10.26 11.14 -16.72
N ASN A 161 -9.93 12.22 -17.41
CA ASN A 161 -8.71 12.33 -18.21
C ASN A 161 -7.50 12.55 -17.30
N VAL A 162 -6.48 11.71 -17.47
CA VAL A 162 -5.21 11.82 -16.73
C VAL A 162 -3.99 11.72 -17.67
N ILE A 163 -2.85 12.14 -17.15
CA ILE A 163 -1.52 11.75 -17.65
C ILE A 163 -0.97 10.74 -16.66
N VAL A 164 -0.75 9.52 -17.16
CA VAL A 164 -0.25 8.37 -16.42
C VAL A 164 1.28 8.45 -16.32
N LEU A 165 1.83 8.19 -15.14
CA LEU A 165 3.26 8.11 -14.81
C LEU A 165 3.58 6.72 -14.24
N LEU A 166 4.34 5.89 -14.96
CA LEU A 166 4.56 4.49 -14.60
C LEU A 166 6.02 4.12 -14.31
N ASP A 167 6.96 5.05 -14.39
CA ASP A 167 8.37 4.80 -14.06
C ASP A 167 8.79 5.54 -12.79
N GLY A 168 9.79 5.01 -12.10
CA GLY A 168 10.28 5.55 -10.83
C GLY A 168 11.02 6.88 -10.97
N LYS A 169 11.27 7.38 -12.19
CA LYS A 169 11.85 8.70 -12.44
C LYS A 169 10.78 9.79 -12.61
N SER A 170 9.69 9.50 -13.31
CA SER A 170 8.58 10.44 -13.51
C SER A 170 7.63 10.49 -12.30
N PHE A 171 7.39 9.36 -11.63
CA PHE A 171 6.44 9.22 -10.54
C PHE A 171 6.65 10.22 -9.37
N PRO A 172 7.89 10.51 -8.90
CA PRO A 172 8.11 11.39 -7.75
C PRO A 172 7.58 12.83 -7.91
N VAL A 173 7.24 13.28 -9.13
CA VAL A 173 6.54 14.55 -9.34
C VAL A 173 5.24 14.63 -8.52
N LEU A 174 4.59 13.49 -8.24
CA LEU A 174 3.36 13.40 -7.44
C LEU A 174 3.54 13.74 -5.95
N PHE A 175 4.78 13.81 -5.46
CA PHE A 175 5.13 14.15 -4.08
C PHE A 175 5.46 15.64 -3.92
N ASP A 176 5.92 16.28 -5.00
CA ASP A 176 6.34 17.68 -5.00
C ASP A 176 5.13 18.62 -4.98
N VAL A 177 4.69 18.98 -3.76
CA VAL A 177 3.54 19.86 -3.53
C VAL A 177 3.76 21.31 -4.01
N SER A 178 4.97 21.67 -4.43
CA SER A 178 5.23 22.94 -5.15
C SER A 178 4.84 22.85 -6.63
N LYS A 179 4.82 21.64 -7.20
CA LYS A 179 4.43 21.35 -8.58
C LYS A 179 2.98 20.88 -8.69
N VAL A 180 2.50 20.09 -7.73
CA VAL A 180 1.15 19.52 -7.76
C VAL A 180 0.28 19.98 -6.59
N GLU A 181 -1.01 20.18 -6.87
CA GLU A 181 -2.07 20.34 -5.87
C GLU A 181 -2.60 18.95 -5.50
N LYS A 182 -2.91 18.78 -4.21
CA LYS A 182 -3.38 17.51 -3.61
C LYS A 182 -4.75 17.66 -2.95
N LYS A 183 -5.56 18.55 -3.49
CA LYS A 183 -6.92 18.88 -3.01
C LYS A 183 -7.96 17.93 -3.62
N ASP A 184 -8.81 17.34 -2.79
CA ASP A 184 -10.00 16.58 -3.17
C ASP A 184 -9.76 15.40 -4.13
N LEU A 185 -8.53 14.89 -4.17
CA LEU A 185 -8.09 13.85 -5.11
C LEU A 185 -7.54 12.59 -4.43
N PHE A 186 -7.80 12.42 -3.13
CA PHE A 186 -7.36 11.24 -2.37
C PHE A 186 -7.91 9.93 -2.96
N THR A 187 -9.09 9.97 -3.57
CA THR A 187 -9.74 8.87 -4.29
C THR A 187 -9.67 9.00 -5.81
N GLY A 188 -8.80 9.88 -6.32
CA GLY A 188 -8.56 10.07 -7.74
C GLY A 188 -9.37 11.20 -8.36
N THR A 189 -10.09 10.92 -9.46
CA THR A 189 -10.82 11.93 -10.24
C THR A 189 -12.19 12.30 -9.66
N TYR A 190 -12.56 11.70 -8.53
CA TYR A 190 -13.77 12.01 -7.77
C TYR A 190 -13.45 12.10 -6.28
N MET A 191 -14.36 12.75 -5.53
CA MET A 191 -14.37 12.80 -4.08
C MET A 191 -15.71 12.26 -3.56
N PRO A 192 -15.72 11.30 -2.62
CA PRO A 192 -16.94 10.86 -1.94
C PRO A 192 -17.68 12.02 -1.28
N SER A 193 -19.01 11.90 -1.16
CA SER A 193 -19.83 12.92 -0.51
C SER A 193 -19.37 13.16 0.93
N THR A 194 -19.27 14.42 1.34
CA THR A 194 -18.95 14.79 2.73
C THR A 194 -20.02 14.33 3.73
N GLN A 195 -21.22 13.97 3.27
CA GLN A 195 -22.24 13.35 4.13
C GLN A 195 -21.79 11.99 4.69
N LEU A 196 -20.81 11.33 4.05
CA LEU A 196 -20.18 10.10 4.56
C LEU A 196 -19.14 10.37 5.65
N THR A 197 -18.84 11.64 5.95
CA THR A 197 -17.81 12.10 6.88
C THR A 197 -18.32 13.23 7.78
N GLY A 198 -19.60 13.20 8.15
CA GLY A 198 -20.20 14.18 9.06
C GLY A 198 -20.36 15.59 8.48
N GLY A 199 -20.28 15.75 7.16
CA GLY A 199 -20.30 17.04 6.47
C GLY A 199 -18.92 17.68 6.30
N TYR A 200 -17.85 17.06 6.81
CA TYR A 200 -16.50 17.62 6.76
C TYR A 200 -15.67 17.08 5.59
N ARG A 201 -14.85 17.96 5.00
CA ARG A 201 -13.70 17.54 4.16
C ARG A 201 -12.56 17.10 5.08
N ILE A 202 -12.32 15.80 5.14
CA ILE A 202 -11.32 15.20 6.04
C ILE A 202 -9.90 15.49 5.57
N LEU A 203 -8.93 15.49 6.50
CA LEU A 203 -7.49 15.71 6.29
C LEU A 203 -6.93 15.09 5.00
N SER A 204 -7.28 13.84 4.70
CA SER A 204 -6.78 13.13 3.51
C SER A 204 -7.07 13.88 2.20
N TYR A 205 -8.16 14.66 2.13
CA TYR A 205 -8.57 15.45 0.97
C TYR A 205 -8.07 16.90 0.99
N LEU A 206 -7.42 17.36 2.07
CA LEU A 206 -6.97 18.75 2.18
C LEU A 206 -5.59 18.93 1.52
N ASP A 207 -5.42 19.99 0.74
CA ASP A 207 -4.09 20.39 0.26
C ASP A 207 -3.27 21.03 1.39
N PRO A 208 -1.92 20.93 1.40
CA PRO A 208 -1.10 21.58 2.43
C PRO A 208 -1.24 23.11 2.51
N SER A 209 -1.72 23.76 1.43
CA SER A 209 -2.06 25.20 1.46
C SER A 209 -3.28 25.54 2.32
N GLU A 210 -4.10 24.55 2.70
CA GLU A 210 -5.28 24.76 3.54
C GLU A 210 -4.88 24.76 5.03
N PRO A 211 -5.18 25.80 5.83
CA PRO A 211 -4.72 25.88 7.23
C PRO A 211 -5.14 24.69 8.11
N LYS A 212 -6.29 24.08 7.81
CA LYS A 212 -6.80 22.90 8.53
C LYS A 212 -5.94 21.65 8.29
N HIS A 213 -5.24 21.55 7.15
CA HIS A 213 -4.33 20.44 6.88
C HIS A 213 -3.27 20.32 7.97
N ALA A 214 -2.56 21.42 8.26
CA ALA A 214 -1.51 21.43 9.28
C ALA A 214 -2.04 21.05 10.66
N LYS A 215 -3.15 21.67 11.09
CA LYS A 215 -3.78 21.40 12.39
C LYS A 215 -4.19 19.93 12.55
N LEU A 216 -4.91 19.39 11.57
CA LEU A 216 -5.41 18.01 11.62
C LEU A 216 -4.27 16.99 11.51
N LYS A 217 -3.24 17.25 10.70
CA LYS A 217 -2.06 16.37 10.61
C LYS A 217 -1.26 16.39 11.92
N GLN A 218 -1.14 17.56 12.55
CA GLN A 218 -0.51 17.68 13.87
C GLN A 218 -1.29 16.96 14.98
N LEU A 219 -2.63 16.96 14.91
CA LEU A 219 -3.46 16.14 15.81
C LEU A 219 -3.17 14.64 15.64
N LEU A 220 -2.98 14.16 14.41
CA LEU A 220 -2.60 12.76 14.17
C LEU A 220 -1.18 12.44 14.65
N PHE A 221 -0.23 13.36 14.49
CA PHE A 221 1.10 13.19 15.09
C PHE A 221 1.03 13.09 16.62
N PHE A 222 0.20 13.92 17.27
CA PHE A 222 -0.05 13.81 18.70
C PHE A 222 -0.69 12.47 19.09
N LEU A 223 -1.69 11.99 18.32
CA LEU A 223 -2.31 10.68 18.54
C LEU A 223 -1.25 9.57 18.57
N LEU A 224 -0.43 9.49 17.52
CA LEU A 224 0.62 8.48 17.35
C LEU A 224 1.70 8.59 18.44
N GLN A 225 2.18 9.80 18.73
CA GLN A 225 3.18 10.02 19.77
C GLN A 225 2.64 9.62 21.15
N SER A 226 1.37 9.93 21.43
CA SER A 226 0.76 9.67 22.72
C SER A 226 0.34 8.22 22.94
N SER A 227 0.32 7.39 21.89
CA SER A 227 0.07 5.94 21.97
C SER A 227 1.33 5.08 22.11
N ARG A 228 2.53 5.66 21.95
CA ARG A 228 3.81 4.93 21.85
C ARG A 228 4.06 3.84 22.90
N TYR A 229 3.65 4.01 24.15
CA TYR A 229 3.87 3.00 25.19
C TYR A 229 2.88 1.84 25.18
N ARG A 230 1.75 2.02 24.49
CA ARG A 230 0.68 1.01 24.37
C ARG A 230 0.79 0.17 23.11
N VAL A 231 1.47 0.66 22.07
CA VAL A 231 1.52 -0.04 20.78
C VAL A 231 2.02 -1.48 20.91
N ILE A 232 3.20 -1.71 21.52
CA ILE A 232 3.73 -3.07 21.68
C ILE A 232 2.80 -3.97 22.52
N PRO A 233 2.42 -3.62 23.76
CA PRO A 233 1.62 -4.52 24.59
C PRO A 233 0.21 -4.77 24.02
N GLU A 234 -0.43 -3.75 23.43
CA GLU A 234 -1.76 -3.92 22.83
C GLU A 234 -1.71 -4.70 21.51
N PHE A 235 -0.62 -4.55 20.74
CA PHE A 235 -0.40 -5.36 19.54
C PHE A 235 -0.21 -6.82 19.92
N HIS A 236 0.69 -7.10 20.88
CA HIS A 236 0.94 -8.45 21.38
C HIS A 236 -0.35 -9.11 21.86
N THR A 237 -1.17 -8.38 22.64
CA THR A 237 -2.44 -8.89 23.16
C THR A 237 -3.42 -9.24 22.02
N ALA A 238 -3.70 -8.29 21.12
CA ALA A 238 -4.65 -8.50 20.03
C ALA A 238 -4.21 -9.58 19.04
N PHE A 239 -2.92 -9.69 18.75
CA PHE A 239 -2.39 -10.69 17.81
C PHE A 239 -2.20 -12.06 18.46
N THR A 240 -1.99 -12.14 19.78
CA THR A 240 -2.08 -13.42 20.51
C THR A 240 -3.49 -13.99 20.42
N GLU A 241 -4.54 -13.19 20.68
CA GLU A 241 -5.94 -13.59 20.51
C GLU A 241 -6.23 -14.10 19.08
N LEU A 242 -5.68 -13.42 18.07
CA LEU A 242 -5.76 -13.84 16.67
C LEU A 242 -5.13 -15.21 16.46
N PHE A 243 -3.89 -15.40 16.90
CA PHE A 243 -3.14 -16.64 16.65
C PHE A 243 -3.73 -17.83 17.40
N GLU A 244 -4.26 -17.64 18.60
CA GLU A 244 -4.99 -18.68 19.31
C GLU A 244 -6.27 -19.10 18.57
N THR A 245 -7.00 -18.13 18.01
CA THR A 245 -8.16 -18.40 17.15
C THR A 245 -7.74 -19.17 15.90
N LEU A 246 -6.68 -18.71 15.23
CA LEU A 246 -6.13 -19.36 14.03
C LEU A 246 -5.77 -20.82 14.30
N GLU A 247 -5.01 -21.09 15.36
CA GLU A 247 -4.60 -22.44 15.75
C GLU A 247 -5.79 -23.33 16.05
N SER A 248 -6.77 -22.81 16.81
CA SER A 248 -7.99 -23.54 17.16
C SER A 248 -8.79 -23.92 15.91
N GLN A 249 -8.96 -23.00 14.96
CA GLN A 249 -9.69 -23.26 13.72
C GLN A 249 -8.95 -24.22 12.79
N ILE A 250 -7.62 -24.09 12.66
CA ILE A 250 -6.81 -25.05 11.88
C ILE A 250 -6.90 -26.44 12.50
N ALA A 251 -6.81 -26.57 13.82
CA ALA A 251 -6.95 -27.86 14.50
C ALA A 251 -8.34 -28.48 14.28
N ALA A 252 -9.39 -27.67 14.24
CA ALA A 252 -10.77 -28.14 14.07
C ALA A 252 -11.16 -28.44 12.61
N LYS A 253 -10.65 -27.66 11.64
CA LYS A 253 -11.13 -27.66 10.25
C LYS A 253 -10.04 -27.92 9.21
N GLY A 254 -8.78 -28.01 9.62
CA GLY A 254 -7.61 -28.18 8.76
C GLY A 254 -7.15 -26.90 8.04
N LYS A 255 -7.88 -25.79 8.18
CA LYS A 255 -7.53 -24.49 7.59
C LYS A 255 -8.31 -23.36 8.25
N GLU A 256 -7.83 -22.13 8.11
CA GLU A 256 -8.55 -20.92 8.55
C GLU A 256 -8.26 -19.71 7.67
N GLY A 257 -9.29 -18.92 7.37
CA GLY A 257 -9.16 -17.66 6.63
C GLY A 257 -8.56 -16.57 7.51
N PHE A 258 -7.49 -15.92 7.05
CA PHE A 258 -6.80 -14.89 7.82
C PHE A 258 -7.57 -13.58 7.90
N GLY A 259 -8.36 -13.25 6.86
CA GLY A 259 -8.97 -11.92 6.69
C GLY A 259 -9.84 -11.46 7.86
N ASP A 260 -10.84 -12.26 8.26
CA ASP A 260 -11.82 -11.86 9.27
C ASP A 260 -11.20 -11.76 10.68
N ILE A 261 -10.34 -12.73 11.04
CA ILE A 261 -9.62 -12.69 12.33
C ILE A 261 -8.59 -11.55 12.38
N ASN A 262 -7.92 -11.24 11.26
CA ASN A 262 -7.04 -10.08 11.12
C ASN A 262 -7.78 -8.77 11.29
N ASP A 263 -8.94 -8.64 10.63
CA ASP A 263 -9.79 -7.47 10.73
C ASP A 263 -10.20 -7.22 12.19
N GLN A 264 -10.67 -8.25 12.89
CA GLN A 264 -11.06 -8.11 14.30
C GLN A 264 -9.86 -7.70 15.19
N ALA A 265 -8.71 -8.35 15.01
CA ALA A 265 -7.50 -8.03 15.78
C ALA A 265 -6.99 -6.60 15.50
N CYS A 266 -6.95 -6.18 14.24
CA CYS A 266 -6.52 -4.84 13.84
C CYS A 266 -7.41 -3.75 14.45
N PHE A 267 -8.73 -3.94 14.40
CA PHE A 267 -9.67 -2.95 14.95
C PHE A 267 -9.53 -2.85 16.48
N ASN A 268 -9.44 -4.00 17.17
CA ASN A 268 -9.24 -4.03 18.61
C ASN A 268 -7.90 -3.39 19.01
N PHE A 269 -6.80 -3.76 18.33
CA PHE A 269 -5.48 -3.19 18.53
C PHE A 269 -5.49 -1.66 18.40
N LEU A 270 -6.03 -1.12 17.31
CA LEU A 270 -6.06 0.32 17.08
C LEU A 270 -6.88 1.03 18.16
N ALA A 271 -8.04 0.48 18.53
CA ALA A 271 -8.88 1.04 19.58
C ALA A 271 -8.17 1.08 20.94
N ARG A 272 -7.54 -0.03 21.35
CA ARG A 272 -6.81 -0.16 22.61
C ARG A 272 -5.57 0.74 22.62
N ALA A 273 -4.75 0.72 21.57
CA ALA A 273 -3.51 1.48 21.50
C ALA A 273 -3.75 3.00 21.43
N PHE A 274 -4.67 3.45 20.58
CA PHE A 274 -4.92 4.88 20.35
C PHE A 274 -5.79 5.53 21.41
N TYR A 275 -6.80 4.80 21.92
CA TYR A 275 -7.86 5.38 22.75
C TYR A 275 -8.06 4.70 24.09
N GLU A 276 -7.27 3.66 24.42
CA GLU A 276 -7.40 2.93 25.69
C GLU A 276 -8.82 2.34 25.86
N ALA A 277 -9.43 1.95 24.74
CA ALA A 277 -10.79 1.45 24.68
C ALA A 277 -10.83 0.04 24.08
N ASN A 278 -11.60 -0.86 24.70
CA ASN A 278 -11.81 -2.23 24.23
C ASN A 278 -13.18 -2.34 23.52
N PRO A 279 -13.26 -2.44 22.18
CA PRO A 279 -14.53 -2.45 21.46
C PRO A 279 -15.53 -3.54 21.89
N PRO A 280 -15.10 -4.80 22.15
CA PRO A 280 -15.96 -5.86 22.68
C PRO A 280 -16.69 -5.53 24.00
N GLU A 281 -16.13 -4.63 24.82
CA GLU A 281 -16.74 -4.18 26.09
C GLU A 281 -17.65 -2.95 25.93
N SER A 282 -17.75 -2.42 24.70
CA SER A 282 -18.55 -1.26 24.37
C SER A 282 -19.85 -1.65 23.65
N LYS A 283 -20.73 -0.67 23.40
CA LYS A 283 -21.92 -0.87 22.55
C LYS A 283 -21.58 -1.22 21.09
N LEU A 284 -20.34 -1.03 20.67
CA LEU A 284 -19.88 -1.41 19.34
C LEU A 284 -19.67 -2.93 19.22
N GLY A 285 -19.30 -3.60 20.33
CA GLY A 285 -19.02 -5.03 20.33
C GLY A 285 -17.95 -5.42 19.30
N THR A 286 -18.21 -6.51 18.58
CA THR A 286 -17.38 -7.00 17.46
C THR A 286 -17.83 -6.46 16.10
N ASP A 287 -18.77 -5.51 16.04
CA ASP A 287 -19.33 -5.04 14.77
C ASP A 287 -18.40 -4.08 14.02
N GLY A 288 -17.40 -3.51 14.70
CA GLY A 288 -16.49 -2.48 14.18
C GLY A 288 -15.99 -2.76 12.75
N PRO A 289 -15.30 -3.89 12.50
CA PRO A 289 -14.82 -4.23 11.16
C PRO A 289 -15.89 -4.26 10.07
N SER A 290 -17.05 -4.87 10.33
CA SER A 290 -18.12 -5.00 9.33
C SER A 290 -18.79 -3.66 9.02
N LEU A 291 -18.96 -2.80 10.03
CA LEU A 291 -19.45 -1.43 9.86
C LEU A 291 -18.48 -0.59 9.01
N VAL A 292 -17.17 -0.71 9.28
CA VAL A 292 -16.14 -0.02 8.49
C VAL A 292 -16.11 -0.55 7.06
N ALA A 293 -16.14 -1.86 6.84
CA ALA A 293 -16.16 -2.45 5.51
C ALA A 293 -17.34 -1.95 4.67
N LYS A 294 -18.55 -1.95 5.25
CA LYS A 294 -19.75 -1.42 4.59
C LYS A 294 -19.61 0.07 4.29
N TRP A 295 -19.10 0.87 5.23
CA TRP A 295 -18.86 2.30 5.01
C TRP A 295 -17.81 2.57 3.91
N VAL A 296 -16.72 1.81 3.86
CA VAL A 296 -15.69 1.94 2.82
C VAL A 296 -16.24 1.65 1.42
N ILE A 297 -17.19 0.72 1.26
CA ILE A 297 -17.87 0.48 -0.03
C ILE A 297 -18.60 1.75 -0.53
N PHE A 298 -19.18 2.55 0.36
CA PHE A 298 -19.83 3.81 -0.02
C PHE A 298 -18.82 4.88 -0.46
N HIS A 299 -17.56 4.79 -0.03
CA HIS A 299 -16.49 5.66 -0.49
C HIS A 299 -15.86 5.16 -1.79
N LEU A 300 -15.51 3.88 -1.85
CA LEU A 300 -14.61 3.31 -2.85
C LEU A 300 -15.29 2.42 -3.89
N GLY A 301 -16.57 2.11 -3.73
CA GLY A 301 -17.36 1.34 -4.72
C GLY A 301 -17.13 1.78 -6.17
N PRO A 302 -17.05 3.09 -6.50
CA PRO A 302 -16.80 3.54 -7.87
C PRO A 302 -15.48 3.06 -8.49
N ILE A 303 -14.49 2.68 -7.66
CA ILE A 303 -13.16 2.26 -8.09
C ILE A 303 -12.79 0.82 -7.67
N LEU A 304 -13.76 0.05 -7.18
CA LEU A 304 -13.57 -1.33 -6.71
C LEU A 304 -14.47 -2.30 -7.47
N THR A 305 -13.98 -3.53 -7.68
CA THR A 305 -14.82 -4.66 -8.05
C THR A 305 -15.07 -5.55 -6.82
N LEU A 306 -16.32 -5.94 -6.63
CA LEU A 306 -16.76 -6.91 -5.62
C LEU A 306 -16.91 -8.32 -6.21
N GLY A 307 -16.53 -8.52 -7.49
CA GLY A 307 -16.67 -9.81 -8.19
C GLY A 307 -18.11 -10.11 -8.62
N LEU A 308 -18.98 -9.10 -8.67
CA LEU A 308 -20.36 -9.25 -9.15
C LEU A 308 -20.39 -9.40 -10.68
N PRO A 309 -21.48 -9.95 -11.26
CA PRO A 309 -21.67 -9.93 -12.70
C PRO A 309 -21.55 -8.50 -13.25
N LYS A 310 -20.72 -8.32 -14.29
CA LYS A 310 -20.36 -7.04 -14.89
C LYS A 310 -21.51 -6.03 -15.00
N LEU A 311 -22.66 -6.45 -15.53
CA LEU A 311 -23.82 -5.56 -15.70
C LEU A 311 -24.37 -5.06 -14.37
N LEU A 312 -24.46 -5.94 -13.37
CA LEU A 312 -24.93 -5.58 -12.04
C LEU A 312 -23.95 -4.59 -11.39
N GLU A 313 -22.66 -4.87 -11.48
CA GLU A 313 -21.61 -4.05 -10.89
C GLU A 313 -21.51 -2.65 -11.51
N GLU A 314 -21.54 -2.55 -12.85
CA GLU A 314 -21.56 -1.26 -13.56
C GLU A 314 -22.75 -0.39 -13.14
N LEU A 315 -23.94 -1.00 -12.98
CA LEU A 315 -25.15 -0.27 -12.59
C LEU A 315 -25.13 0.15 -11.10
N LEU A 316 -24.67 -0.72 -10.21
CA LEU A 316 -24.71 -0.49 -8.76
C LEU A 316 -23.57 0.41 -8.26
N LEU A 317 -22.36 0.24 -8.78
CA LEU A 317 -21.15 0.82 -8.20
C LEU A 317 -20.47 1.85 -9.11
N HIS A 318 -20.41 1.60 -10.42
CA HIS A 318 -19.58 2.39 -11.32
C HIS A 318 -20.32 3.50 -12.08
N THR A 319 -21.65 3.57 -12.00
CA THR A 319 -22.43 4.58 -12.73
C THR A 319 -22.88 5.74 -11.84
N PHE A 320 -23.35 5.46 -10.62
CA PHE A 320 -23.79 6.48 -9.66
C PHE A 320 -23.23 6.22 -8.27
N SER A 321 -23.00 7.29 -7.51
CA SER A 321 -22.60 7.17 -6.10
C SER A 321 -23.73 6.57 -5.26
N LEU A 322 -23.39 5.64 -4.37
CA LEU A 322 -24.34 5.08 -3.42
C LEU A 322 -24.90 6.17 -2.48
N PRO A 323 -26.23 6.22 -2.20
CA PRO A 323 -26.82 7.28 -1.39
C PRO A 323 -26.32 7.26 0.07
N PRO A 324 -25.65 8.32 0.59
CA PRO A 324 -25.07 8.33 1.94
C PRO A 324 -26.08 8.06 3.08
N ILE A 325 -27.36 8.36 2.86
CA ILE A 325 -28.43 8.09 3.84
C ILE A 325 -28.55 6.61 4.22
N LEU A 326 -28.14 5.69 3.34
CA LEU A 326 -28.23 4.24 3.57
C LEU A 326 -27.18 3.71 4.56
N ILE A 327 -26.14 4.49 4.84
CA ILE A 327 -25.06 4.11 5.78
C ILE A 327 -25.03 5.01 7.03
N LYS A 328 -25.95 5.97 7.14
CA LYS A 328 -25.93 6.99 8.20
C LYS A 328 -25.98 6.37 9.62
N SER A 329 -26.83 5.37 9.84
CA SER A 329 -26.94 4.69 11.15
C SER A 329 -25.65 3.98 11.55
N ASP A 330 -25.02 3.31 10.59
CA ASP A 330 -23.81 2.51 10.82
C ASP A 330 -22.62 3.43 11.09
N TYR A 331 -22.53 4.53 10.33
CA TYR A 331 -21.56 5.58 10.58
C TYR A 331 -21.76 6.24 11.95
N GLN A 332 -23.02 6.46 12.38
CA GLN A 332 -23.31 7.01 13.71
C GLN A 332 -22.83 6.09 14.83
N ARG A 333 -22.99 4.77 14.69
CA ARG A 333 -22.47 3.80 15.68
C ARG A 333 -20.95 3.90 15.84
N LEU A 334 -20.23 4.05 14.72
CA LEU A 334 -18.79 4.28 14.73
C LEU A 334 -18.46 5.63 15.40
N TYR A 335 -19.16 6.71 15.00
CA TYR A 335 -18.96 8.03 15.58
C TYR A 335 -19.17 8.06 17.09
N ASP A 336 -20.24 7.45 17.60
CA ASP A 336 -20.55 7.40 19.03
C ASP A 336 -19.44 6.69 19.82
N PHE A 337 -18.89 5.60 19.27
CA PHE A 337 -17.74 4.91 19.85
C PHE A 337 -16.51 5.81 19.92
N PHE A 338 -16.09 6.41 18.79
CA PHE A 338 -14.91 7.28 18.77
C PHE A 338 -15.09 8.52 19.62
N HIS A 339 -16.28 9.14 19.62
CA HIS A 339 -16.57 10.31 20.43
C HIS A 339 -16.48 9.98 21.92
N GLY A 340 -16.99 8.82 22.34
CA GLY A 340 -16.87 8.34 23.72
C GLY A 340 -15.44 7.96 24.13
N ALA A 341 -14.69 7.33 23.23
CA ALA A 341 -13.35 6.81 23.54
C ALA A 341 -12.23 7.87 23.45
N SER A 342 -12.37 8.89 22.60
CA SER A 342 -11.27 9.79 22.25
C SER A 342 -11.14 11.06 23.10
N GLY A 343 -11.77 11.11 24.29
CA GLY A 343 -11.86 12.31 25.14
C GLY A 343 -10.56 13.10 25.29
N ARG A 344 -9.46 12.42 25.64
CA ARG A 344 -8.12 13.01 25.79
C ARG A 344 -7.58 13.64 24.50
N ILE A 345 -7.85 13.01 23.36
CA ILE A 345 -7.38 13.49 22.05
C ILE A 345 -8.25 14.66 21.58
N LEU A 346 -9.55 14.62 21.85
CA LEU A 346 -10.48 15.72 21.55
C LEU A 346 -10.19 16.97 22.38
N ASP A 347 -9.75 16.82 23.63
CA ASP A 347 -9.28 17.94 24.45
C ASP A 347 -8.04 18.60 23.84
N GLU A 348 -7.10 17.80 23.34
CA GLU A 348 -5.92 18.32 22.66
C GLU A 348 -6.27 19.00 21.33
N ALA A 349 -7.20 18.43 20.56
CA ALA A 349 -7.72 19.03 19.34
C ALA A 349 -8.31 20.43 19.59
N LYS A 350 -9.05 20.60 20.69
CA LYS A 350 -9.59 21.90 21.10
C LYS A 350 -8.48 22.92 21.39
N LYS A 351 -7.37 22.53 22.03
CA LYS A 351 -6.21 23.41 22.24
C LYS A 351 -5.55 23.82 20.94
N MET A 352 -5.58 22.96 19.92
CA MET A 352 -5.11 23.25 18.55
C MET A 352 -6.13 24.09 17.74
N GLY A 353 -7.25 24.48 18.34
CA GLY A 353 -8.33 25.23 17.70
C GLY A 353 -9.04 24.43 16.61
N ILE A 354 -9.36 23.17 16.92
CA ILE A 354 -10.17 22.26 16.11
C ILE A 354 -11.40 21.90 16.95
N GLU A 355 -12.60 22.03 16.37
CA GLU A 355 -13.83 21.65 17.06
C GLU A 355 -13.86 20.15 17.35
N ARG A 356 -14.43 19.75 18.49
CA ARG A 356 -14.44 18.33 18.92
C ARG A 356 -15.14 17.43 17.89
N GLU A 357 -16.23 17.90 17.30
CA GLU A 357 -16.97 17.15 16.28
C GLU A 357 -16.11 16.92 15.03
N GLU A 358 -15.49 17.98 14.50
CA GLU A 358 -14.57 17.89 13.35
C GLU A 358 -13.38 16.98 13.67
N ALA A 359 -12.80 17.10 14.87
CA ALA A 359 -11.72 16.24 15.34
C ALA A 359 -12.15 14.77 15.40
N CYS A 360 -13.34 14.48 15.95
CA CYS A 360 -13.87 13.12 16.03
C CYS A 360 -14.04 12.48 14.64
N HIS A 361 -14.60 13.19 13.67
CA HIS A 361 -14.73 12.69 12.30
C HIS A 361 -13.37 12.42 11.64
N ASN A 362 -12.37 13.26 11.89
CA ASN A 362 -11.00 13.03 11.39
C ASN A 362 -10.31 11.86 12.09
N LEU A 363 -10.51 11.67 13.39
CA LEU A 363 -9.99 10.51 14.14
C LEU A 363 -10.63 9.21 13.68
N LEU A 364 -11.96 9.19 13.49
CA LEU A 364 -12.68 8.05 12.92
C LEU A 364 -12.12 7.71 11.54
N PHE A 365 -11.97 8.70 10.65
CA PHE A 365 -11.44 8.45 9.31
C PHE A 365 -9.98 7.95 9.35
N ALA A 366 -9.12 8.58 10.15
CA ALA A 366 -7.72 8.16 10.30
C ALA A 366 -7.59 6.72 10.84
N THR A 367 -8.44 6.33 11.79
CA THR A 367 -8.40 4.99 12.37
C THR A 367 -9.05 3.96 11.47
N CYS A 368 -10.27 4.20 10.98
CA CYS A 368 -11.03 3.23 10.19
C CYS A 368 -10.59 3.15 8.74
N PHE A 369 -10.42 4.29 8.07
CA PHE A 369 -10.10 4.33 6.65
C PHE A 369 -8.59 4.17 6.41
N ASN A 370 -7.78 5.03 7.04
CA ASN A 370 -6.34 5.06 6.76
C ASN A 370 -5.59 3.91 7.44
N SER A 371 -5.82 3.69 8.74
CA SER A 371 -5.05 2.71 9.52
C SER A 371 -5.60 1.30 9.36
N PHE A 372 -6.85 1.07 9.78
CA PHE A 372 -7.51 -0.24 9.67
C PHE A 372 -7.60 -0.70 8.21
N GLY A 373 -8.06 0.16 7.30
CA GLY A 373 -8.08 -0.15 5.86
C GLY A 373 -6.70 -0.48 5.29
N GLY A 374 -5.65 0.22 5.73
CA GLY A 374 -4.27 -0.08 5.37
C GLY A 374 -3.79 -1.44 5.89
N MET A 375 -4.03 -1.75 7.17
CA MET A 375 -3.66 -3.04 7.79
C MET A 375 -4.44 -4.21 7.17
N LYS A 376 -5.73 -4.01 6.85
CA LYS A 376 -6.57 -4.98 6.14
C LYS A 376 -5.99 -5.41 4.79
N ILE A 377 -5.21 -4.55 4.13
CA ILE A 377 -4.54 -4.87 2.86
C ILE A 377 -3.12 -5.40 3.11
N LEU A 378 -2.35 -4.69 3.95
CA LEU A 378 -0.92 -4.94 4.13
C LEU A 378 -0.64 -6.25 4.85
N PHE A 379 -1.38 -6.60 5.90
CA PHE A 379 -1.07 -7.79 6.70
C PHE A 379 -1.32 -9.09 5.93
N PRO A 380 -2.44 -9.25 5.20
CA PRO A 380 -2.59 -10.37 4.28
C PRO A 380 -1.50 -10.39 3.18
N SER A 381 -1.05 -9.23 2.70
CA SER A 381 0.05 -9.17 1.73
C SER A 381 1.38 -9.66 2.31
N LEU A 382 1.71 -9.27 3.55
CA LEU A 382 2.89 -9.79 4.26
C LEU A 382 2.82 -11.31 4.40
N VAL A 383 1.68 -11.85 4.84
CA VAL A 383 1.50 -13.31 4.93
C VAL A 383 1.66 -13.96 3.56
N LYS A 384 1.04 -13.41 2.51
CA LYS A 384 1.14 -13.91 1.12
C LYS A 384 2.59 -14.03 0.66
N TYR A 385 3.38 -12.97 0.76
CA TYR A 385 4.75 -12.97 0.24
C TYR A 385 5.71 -13.77 1.11
N ILE A 386 5.60 -13.67 2.45
CA ILE A 386 6.43 -14.45 3.37
C ILE A 386 6.10 -15.94 3.23
N GLY A 387 4.81 -16.30 3.19
CA GLY A 387 4.36 -17.68 3.00
C GLY A 387 4.82 -18.25 1.65
N GLY A 388 4.67 -17.46 0.57
CA GLY A 388 5.11 -17.85 -0.77
C GLY A 388 6.64 -18.00 -0.93
N ALA A 389 7.44 -17.33 -0.10
CA ALA A 389 8.90 -17.47 -0.10
C ALA A 389 9.39 -18.80 0.53
N GLY A 390 8.52 -19.49 1.29
CA GLY A 390 8.76 -20.85 1.78
C GLY A 390 9.64 -20.97 3.03
N SER A 391 9.82 -22.21 3.46
CA SER A 391 10.38 -22.57 4.77
C SER A 391 11.81 -22.08 5.00
N ALA A 392 12.62 -21.95 3.95
CA ALA A 392 14.00 -21.46 4.07
C ALA A 392 14.06 -19.99 4.51
N LEU A 393 13.08 -19.16 4.13
CA LEU A 393 12.96 -17.81 4.67
C LEU A 393 12.42 -17.84 6.10
N HIS A 394 11.44 -18.70 6.37
CA HIS A 394 10.80 -18.82 7.68
C HIS A 394 11.82 -19.18 8.76
N GLU A 395 12.71 -20.13 8.49
CA GLU A 395 13.78 -20.55 9.39
C GLU A 395 14.70 -19.38 9.75
N LYS A 396 15.16 -18.62 8.74
CA LYS A 396 16.03 -17.45 8.96
C LYS A 396 15.35 -16.35 9.77
N LEU A 397 14.06 -16.09 9.50
CA LEU A 397 13.29 -15.10 10.26
C LEU A 397 13.07 -15.55 11.70
N ALA A 398 12.71 -16.83 11.92
CA ALA A 398 12.57 -17.39 13.26
C ALA A 398 13.88 -17.32 14.07
N GLU A 399 15.00 -17.68 13.44
CA GLU A 399 16.32 -17.58 14.07
C GLU A 399 16.67 -16.13 14.43
N GLU A 400 16.57 -15.20 13.47
CA GLU A 400 16.90 -13.78 13.68
C GLU A 400 16.02 -13.16 14.78
N VAL A 401 14.71 -13.35 14.69
CA VAL A 401 13.73 -12.78 15.64
C VAL A 401 13.99 -13.30 17.06
N ARG A 402 14.06 -14.62 17.24
CA ARG A 402 14.22 -15.20 18.59
C ARG A 402 15.59 -14.90 19.18
N SER A 403 16.64 -14.93 18.36
CA SER A 403 17.99 -14.54 18.79
C SER A 403 18.03 -13.09 19.28
N ALA A 404 17.49 -12.15 18.50
CA ALA A 404 17.45 -10.75 18.88
C ALA A 404 16.61 -10.54 20.16
N ILE A 405 15.46 -11.21 20.32
CA ILE A 405 14.65 -11.12 21.54
C ILE A 405 15.42 -11.65 22.76
N ARG A 406 16.07 -12.82 22.66
CA ARG A 406 16.89 -13.38 23.75
C ARG A 406 18.04 -12.46 24.14
N SER A 407 18.77 -11.90 23.17
CA SER A 407 19.85 -10.94 23.41
C SER A 407 19.38 -9.63 24.05
N ASN A 408 18.08 -9.32 23.99
CA ASN A 408 17.47 -8.14 24.59
C ASN A 408 16.61 -8.48 25.83
N GLY A 409 16.96 -9.54 26.55
CA GLY A 409 16.36 -9.89 27.84
C GLY A 409 14.94 -10.49 27.71
N GLY A 410 14.65 -11.15 26.59
CA GLY A 410 13.37 -11.83 26.36
C GLY A 410 12.21 -10.89 26.05
N LYS A 411 12.48 -9.62 25.70
CA LYS A 411 11.44 -8.60 25.48
C LYS A 411 11.46 -8.07 24.06
N VAL A 412 10.30 -8.02 23.44
CA VAL A 412 10.09 -7.29 22.18
C VAL A 412 10.18 -5.79 22.48
N THR A 413 11.18 -5.12 21.91
CA THR A 413 11.41 -3.67 22.05
C THR A 413 11.84 -3.08 20.72
N MET A 414 11.79 -1.76 20.59
CA MET A 414 12.34 -1.07 19.41
C MET A 414 13.82 -1.40 19.20
N ALA A 415 14.61 -1.43 20.27
CA ALA A 415 16.03 -1.75 20.20
C ALA A 415 16.29 -3.19 19.73
N ALA A 416 15.46 -4.14 20.14
CA ALA A 416 15.53 -5.52 19.65
C ALA A 416 15.21 -5.61 18.16
N MET A 417 14.14 -4.95 17.70
CA MET A 417 13.74 -4.97 16.29
C MET A 417 14.76 -4.30 15.36
N GLU A 418 15.53 -3.31 15.84
CA GLU A 418 16.59 -2.71 15.04
C GLU A 418 17.78 -3.66 14.78
N GLN A 419 17.91 -4.73 15.59
CA GLN A 419 18.90 -5.80 15.41
C GLN A 419 18.43 -6.91 14.47
N MET A 420 17.28 -6.75 13.80
CA MET A 420 16.69 -7.75 12.90
C MET A 420 16.70 -7.25 11.44
N PRO A 421 17.88 -7.17 10.77
CA PRO A 421 18.00 -6.60 9.42
C PRO A 421 17.19 -7.34 8.36
N LEU A 422 17.11 -8.68 8.41
CA LEU A 422 16.31 -9.45 7.44
C LEU A 422 14.82 -9.17 7.62
N MET A 423 14.32 -9.15 8.87
CA MET A 423 12.93 -8.81 9.17
C MET A 423 12.57 -7.41 8.66
N LYS A 424 13.43 -6.40 8.90
CA LYS A 424 13.24 -5.05 8.36
C LYS A 424 13.16 -5.05 6.84
N SER A 425 14.08 -5.76 6.18
CA SER A 425 14.12 -5.88 4.72
C SER A 425 12.88 -6.55 4.15
N VAL A 426 12.38 -7.62 4.77
CA VAL A 426 11.15 -8.33 4.37
C VAL A 426 9.93 -7.42 4.40
N VAL A 427 9.79 -6.60 5.45
CA VAL A 427 8.69 -5.62 5.53
C VAL A 427 8.78 -4.59 4.41
N TYR A 428 9.98 -4.07 4.13
CA TYR A 428 10.17 -3.13 3.03
C TYR A 428 9.96 -3.76 1.66
N GLU A 429 10.35 -5.02 1.47
CA GLU A 429 10.13 -5.73 0.21
C GLU A 429 8.66 -5.97 -0.07
N ALA A 430 7.86 -6.29 0.97
CA ALA A 430 6.41 -6.39 0.82
C ALA A 430 5.78 -5.04 0.43
N LEU A 431 6.21 -3.94 1.05
CA LEU A 431 5.74 -2.59 0.73
C LEU A 431 6.19 -2.10 -0.65
N ARG A 432 7.35 -2.57 -1.14
CA ARG A 432 7.85 -2.29 -2.50
C ARG A 432 7.07 -3.07 -3.55
N ILE A 433 6.96 -4.39 -3.38
CA ILE A 433 6.41 -5.27 -4.42
C ILE A 433 4.89 -5.18 -4.53
N ASP A 434 4.19 -4.87 -3.44
CA ASP A 434 2.73 -4.76 -3.42
C ASP A 434 2.28 -3.60 -2.53
N PRO A 435 2.49 -2.34 -2.98
CA PRO A 435 2.11 -1.17 -2.23
C PRO A 435 0.60 -1.18 -1.90
N PRO A 436 0.20 -1.07 -0.61
CA PRO A 436 -1.20 -1.25 -0.20
C PRO A 436 -2.19 -0.27 -0.84
N VAL A 437 -1.73 0.94 -1.16
CA VAL A 437 -2.51 1.96 -1.87
C VAL A 437 -1.78 2.27 -3.17
N PRO A 438 -2.17 1.64 -4.30
CA PRO A 438 -1.37 1.67 -5.50
C PRO A 438 -1.55 2.93 -6.36
N PHE A 439 -2.48 3.83 -6.01
CA PHE A 439 -2.87 4.97 -6.84
C PHE A 439 -2.57 6.30 -6.18
N GLN A 440 -1.83 7.16 -6.88
CA GLN A 440 -1.51 8.50 -6.42
C GLN A 440 -1.86 9.51 -7.51
N TYR A 441 -2.50 10.60 -7.12
CA TYR A 441 -2.94 11.66 -8.03
C TYR A 441 -2.34 13.01 -7.62
N GLY A 442 -2.18 13.91 -8.58
CA GLY A 442 -1.74 15.28 -8.34
C GLY A 442 -2.12 16.17 -9.51
N ARG A 443 -2.68 17.36 -9.24
CA ARG A 443 -3.04 18.31 -10.30
C ARG A 443 -1.92 19.31 -10.53
N ALA A 444 -1.44 19.47 -11.76
CA ALA A 444 -0.35 20.39 -12.06
C ALA A 444 -0.72 21.85 -11.69
N LYS A 445 0.05 22.50 -10.80
CA LYS A 445 -0.17 23.89 -10.35
C LYS A 445 0.27 24.92 -11.39
N ARG A 446 1.17 24.52 -12.30
CA ARG A 446 1.79 25.32 -13.36
C ARG A 446 2.18 24.40 -14.51
N ASP A 447 2.63 24.95 -15.61
CA ASP A 447 3.25 24.15 -16.68
C ASP A 447 4.51 23.47 -16.12
N LEU A 448 4.66 22.18 -16.42
CA LEU A 448 5.75 21.32 -15.94
C LEU A 448 6.45 20.65 -17.13
N VAL A 449 7.74 20.39 -16.95
CA VAL A 449 8.48 19.41 -17.75
C VAL A 449 8.74 18.22 -16.84
N ILE A 450 8.21 17.05 -17.21
CA ILE A 450 8.37 15.79 -16.50
C ILE A 450 9.37 14.93 -17.26
N GLU A 451 10.36 14.39 -16.57
CA GLU A 451 11.31 13.43 -17.14
C GLU A 451 10.90 12.00 -16.82
N SER A 452 11.01 11.13 -17.81
CA SER A 452 11.11 9.68 -17.66
C SER A 452 12.56 9.26 -17.87
N HIS A 453 12.82 7.96 -17.98
CA HIS A 453 14.17 7.44 -18.26
C HIS A 453 14.72 7.87 -19.63
N ASP A 454 13.87 7.92 -20.66
CA ASP A 454 14.29 8.08 -22.05
C ASP A 454 13.83 9.40 -22.70
N ALA A 455 12.94 10.16 -22.07
CA ALA A 455 12.36 11.37 -22.64
C ALA A 455 11.88 12.41 -21.61
N THR A 456 11.66 13.63 -22.09
CA THR A 456 10.96 14.69 -21.37
C THR A 456 9.60 15.00 -21.98
N PHE A 457 8.65 15.43 -21.14
CA PHE A 457 7.25 15.66 -21.52
C PHE A 457 6.74 16.97 -20.94
N GLU A 458 6.07 17.79 -21.75
CA GLU A 458 5.36 18.98 -21.29
C GLU A 458 3.96 18.65 -20.77
N VAL A 459 3.67 19.09 -19.55
CA VAL A 459 2.35 19.03 -18.91
C VAL A 459 1.87 20.46 -18.66
N LYS A 460 0.61 20.73 -18.98
CA LYS A 460 0.00 22.04 -18.79
C LYS A 460 -0.62 22.16 -17.39
N LYS A 461 -0.64 23.39 -16.88
CA LYS A 461 -1.36 23.73 -15.64
C LYS A 461 -2.79 23.17 -15.68
N GLY A 462 -3.21 22.54 -14.58
CA GLY A 462 -4.55 21.99 -14.39
C GLY A 462 -4.73 20.55 -14.84
N GLU A 463 -3.82 19.99 -15.63
CA GLU A 463 -3.84 18.57 -16.00
C GLU A 463 -3.69 17.67 -14.77
N MET A 464 -4.45 16.57 -14.74
CA MET A 464 -4.40 15.58 -13.66
C MET A 464 -3.29 14.58 -13.96
N LEU A 465 -2.30 14.50 -13.07
CA LEU A 465 -1.29 13.44 -13.06
C LEU A 465 -1.81 12.27 -12.24
N PHE A 466 -1.53 11.07 -12.71
CA PHE A 466 -1.86 9.81 -12.06
C PHE A 466 -0.64 8.88 -12.10
N GLY A 467 -0.31 8.28 -10.96
CA GLY A 467 0.70 7.25 -10.86
C GLY A 467 0.10 5.94 -10.41
N PHE A 468 0.50 4.84 -11.07
CA PHE A 468 0.25 3.49 -10.60
C PHE A 468 1.54 2.93 -9.98
N GLN A 469 1.59 2.99 -8.65
CA GLN A 469 2.79 2.79 -7.84
C GLN A 469 3.50 1.45 -8.06
N PRO A 470 2.82 0.29 -8.23
CA PRO A 470 3.49 -0.97 -8.47
C PRO A 470 4.44 -0.95 -9.67
N PHE A 471 4.15 -0.19 -10.73
CA PHE A 471 5.06 -0.08 -11.87
C PHE A 471 6.32 0.73 -11.49
N ALA A 472 6.15 1.83 -10.76
CA ALA A 472 7.27 2.66 -10.30
C ALA A 472 8.17 1.95 -9.28
N THR A 473 7.60 1.13 -8.38
CA THR A 473 8.35 0.36 -7.38
C THR A 473 8.89 -0.97 -7.91
N LYS A 474 8.53 -1.35 -9.14
CA LYS A 474 9.06 -2.50 -9.89
C LYS A 474 9.77 -2.04 -11.17
N ASP A 475 10.30 -0.83 -11.16
CA ASP A 475 11.02 -0.28 -12.29
C ASP A 475 12.36 -1.02 -12.47
N PRO A 476 12.58 -1.70 -13.61
CA PRO A 476 13.81 -2.45 -13.87
C PRO A 476 15.07 -1.57 -14.00
N GLU A 477 14.91 -0.26 -14.26
CA GLU A 477 16.03 0.69 -14.26
C GLU A 477 16.48 1.06 -12.85
N ILE A 478 15.71 0.70 -11.81
CA ILE A 478 15.98 1.02 -10.40
C ILE A 478 16.26 -0.25 -9.59
N PHE A 479 15.47 -1.30 -9.80
CA PHE A 479 15.55 -2.55 -9.03
C PHE A 479 15.93 -3.72 -9.92
N ASP A 480 17.01 -4.41 -9.57
CA ASP A 480 17.29 -5.75 -10.11
C ASP A 480 16.18 -6.73 -9.72
N ARG A 481 15.83 -7.67 -10.61
CA ARG A 481 14.74 -8.65 -10.40
C ARG A 481 13.49 -7.99 -9.79
N PRO A 482 12.90 -6.98 -10.47
CA PRO A 482 11.90 -6.10 -9.86
C PRO A 482 10.58 -6.80 -9.56
N GLU A 483 10.24 -7.84 -10.32
CA GLU A 483 9.03 -8.64 -10.16
C GLU A 483 9.17 -9.75 -9.10
N GLU A 484 10.39 -10.02 -8.64
CA GLU A 484 10.65 -11.04 -7.61
C GLU A 484 10.56 -10.43 -6.21
N PHE A 485 10.00 -11.21 -5.27
CA PHE A 485 10.10 -10.93 -3.85
C PHE A 485 11.48 -11.37 -3.36
N VAL A 486 12.36 -10.42 -3.09
CA VAL A 486 13.74 -10.66 -2.65
C VAL A 486 13.87 -10.26 -1.17
N PRO A 487 13.81 -11.23 -0.23
CA PRO A 487 13.68 -10.94 1.20
C PRO A 487 14.78 -10.04 1.78
N ASP A 488 16.01 -10.17 1.28
CA ASP A 488 17.21 -9.49 1.74
C ASP A 488 17.59 -8.27 0.88
N ARG A 489 16.70 -7.80 0.00
CA ARG A 489 16.95 -6.67 -0.92
C ARG A 489 17.47 -5.42 -0.24
N PHE A 490 16.99 -5.14 0.98
CA PHE A 490 17.31 -3.93 1.73
C PHE A 490 18.28 -4.17 2.89
N VAL A 491 18.99 -5.31 2.92
CA VAL A 491 20.03 -5.56 3.90
C VAL A 491 21.34 -4.88 3.49
N GLY A 492 22.03 -4.23 4.44
CA GLY A 492 23.33 -3.62 4.22
C GLY A 492 23.27 -2.48 3.19
N GLU A 493 24.10 -2.54 2.15
CA GLU A 493 24.13 -1.52 1.10
C GLU A 493 22.79 -1.34 0.36
N GLY A 494 21.92 -2.37 0.40
CA GLY A 494 20.56 -2.32 -0.14
C GLY A 494 19.67 -1.25 0.51
N GLU A 495 19.97 -0.80 1.73
CA GLU A 495 19.23 0.28 2.39
C GLU A 495 19.19 1.58 1.57
N LYS A 496 20.19 1.83 0.72
CA LYS A 496 20.20 2.98 -0.20
C LYS A 496 19.03 2.99 -1.19
N LEU A 497 18.42 1.83 -1.44
CA LEU A 497 17.25 1.68 -2.31
C LEU A 497 15.94 2.10 -1.63
N LEU A 498 15.93 2.31 -0.30
CA LEU A 498 14.72 2.74 0.42
C LEU A 498 14.17 4.08 -0.08
N LYS A 499 15.01 4.94 -0.68
CA LYS A 499 14.55 6.17 -1.35
C LYS A 499 13.58 5.93 -2.51
N HIS A 500 13.53 4.70 -3.04
CA HIS A 500 12.61 4.27 -4.11
C HIS A 500 11.43 3.45 -3.58
N VAL A 501 11.38 3.17 -2.28
CA VAL A 501 10.19 2.60 -1.63
C VAL A 501 9.26 3.75 -1.27
N ILE A 502 8.07 3.78 -1.90
CA ILE A 502 7.21 4.97 -1.93
C ILE A 502 5.78 4.75 -1.44
N TRP A 503 5.52 3.62 -0.77
CA TRP A 503 4.20 3.21 -0.26
C TRP A 503 3.45 4.32 0.51
N SER A 504 4.21 5.20 1.17
CA SER A 504 3.71 6.29 2.02
C SER A 504 3.33 7.56 1.27
N ASN A 505 3.30 7.55 -0.07
CA ASN A 505 3.17 8.74 -0.94
C ASN A 505 4.34 9.73 -0.74
N GLY A 506 5.55 9.17 -0.63
CA GLY A 506 6.84 9.84 -0.53
C GLY A 506 7.95 8.80 -0.31
N PRO A 507 9.22 9.12 -0.56
CA PRO A 507 10.34 8.21 -0.28
C PRO A 507 10.36 7.75 1.18
N GLU A 508 10.66 6.47 1.42
CA GLU A 508 10.76 5.92 2.79
C GLU A 508 11.83 6.62 3.63
N THR A 509 12.84 7.18 2.98
CA THR A 509 13.91 7.97 3.62
C THR A 509 13.48 9.38 4.04
N GLU A 510 12.27 9.83 3.67
CA GLU A 510 11.72 11.13 4.06
C GLU A 510 10.69 10.99 5.21
N SER A 511 10.38 12.11 5.87
CA SER A 511 9.44 12.15 6.98
C SER A 511 8.13 12.86 6.60
N PRO A 512 6.98 12.39 7.11
CA PRO A 512 5.74 13.12 6.94
C PRO A 512 5.79 14.43 7.74
N THR A 513 5.43 15.53 7.11
CA THR A 513 5.38 16.85 7.73
C THR A 513 4.04 17.55 7.43
N VAL A 514 3.76 18.68 8.08
CA VAL A 514 2.53 19.45 7.80
C VAL A 514 2.56 20.13 6.43
N GLU A 515 3.74 20.27 5.83
CA GLU A 515 3.99 20.86 4.52
C GLU A 515 3.81 19.86 3.37
N ASN A 516 3.82 18.55 3.63
CA ASN A 516 3.72 17.52 2.60
C ASN A 516 2.45 16.65 2.74
N LYS A 517 2.24 15.75 1.77
CA LYS A 517 1.12 14.79 1.74
C LYS A 517 1.56 13.33 1.95
N GLN A 518 2.75 13.12 2.51
CA GLN A 518 3.19 11.80 2.92
C GLN A 518 2.32 11.30 4.10
N CYS A 519 2.11 9.99 4.18
CA CYS A 519 1.31 9.31 5.19
C CYS A 519 1.69 9.76 6.60
N ALA A 520 0.73 10.31 7.35
CA ALA A 520 0.97 10.77 8.72
C ALA A 520 1.41 9.64 9.67
N GLY A 521 1.04 8.39 9.35
CA GLY A 521 1.39 7.19 10.10
C GLY A 521 2.56 6.41 9.53
N LYS A 522 3.47 7.01 8.72
CA LYS A 522 4.58 6.29 8.07
C LYS A 522 5.32 5.35 9.02
N ASP A 523 5.89 5.90 10.09
CA ASP A 523 6.70 5.14 11.05
C ASP A 523 5.85 4.13 11.84
N PHE A 524 4.59 4.48 12.14
CA PHE A 524 3.67 3.58 12.81
C PHE A 524 3.36 2.34 11.98
N VAL A 525 3.08 2.50 10.68
CA VAL A 525 2.79 1.36 9.77
C VAL A 525 4.00 0.45 9.64
N VAL A 526 5.20 1.01 9.43
CA VAL A 526 6.43 0.23 9.35
C VAL A 526 6.65 -0.52 10.68
N TRP A 527 6.45 0.16 11.81
CA TRP A 527 6.59 -0.45 13.13
C TRP A 527 5.63 -1.61 13.37
N VAL A 528 4.32 -1.44 13.16
CA VAL A 528 3.35 -2.52 13.40
C VAL A 528 3.47 -3.66 12.39
N SER A 529 3.97 -3.38 11.18
CA SER A 529 4.29 -4.43 10.19
C SER A 529 5.49 -5.27 10.64
N ARG A 530 6.51 -4.63 11.23
CA ARG A 530 7.64 -5.33 11.85
C ARG A 530 7.18 -6.15 13.06
N LEU A 531 6.33 -5.58 13.92
CA LEU A 531 5.74 -6.31 15.05
C LEU A 531 4.94 -7.53 14.58
N PHE A 532 4.17 -7.41 13.51
CA PHE A 532 3.43 -8.53 12.94
C PHE A 532 4.35 -9.69 12.56
N VAL A 533 5.44 -9.41 11.85
CA VAL A 533 6.43 -10.43 11.46
C VAL A 533 7.13 -11.02 12.69
N VAL A 534 7.47 -10.18 13.68
CA VAL A 534 8.07 -10.62 14.94
C VAL A 534 7.15 -11.57 15.70
N GLU A 535 5.89 -11.22 15.93
CA GLU A 535 4.93 -12.09 16.63
C GLU A 535 4.72 -13.41 15.89
N LEU A 536 4.66 -13.37 14.55
CA LEU A 536 4.51 -14.57 13.72
C LEU A 536 5.67 -15.55 13.92
N PHE A 537 6.92 -15.07 13.88
CA PHE A 537 8.12 -15.92 13.95
C PHE A 537 8.64 -16.16 15.37
N GLN A 538 8.20 -15.36 16.34
CA GLN A 538 8.31 -15.71 17.75
C GLN A 538 7.44 -16.94 18.05
N ARG A 539 6.24 -17.03 17.45
CA ARG A 539 5.28 -18.10 17.70
C ARG A 539 5.46 -19.36 16.84
N TYR A 540 5.85 -19.19 15.58
CA TYR A 540 5.92 -20.28 14.59
C TYR A 540 7.31 -20.43 13.98
N ASP A 541 7.72 -21.67 13.73
CA ASP A 541 8.90 -22.00 12.91
C ASP A 541 8.60 -21.81 11.42
N SER A 542 7.39 -22.17 11.00
CA SER A 542 6.95 -22.10 9.60
C SER A 542 5.43 -22.17 9.51
N PHE A 543 4.88 -21.80 8.36
CA PHE A 543 3.46 -21.92 8.06
C PHE A 543 3.23 -22.13 6.55
N GLU A 544 2.06 -22.66 6.19
CA GLU A 544 1.64 -22.83 4.80
C GLU A 544 0.32 -22.11 4.55
N ILE A 545 0.14 -21.64 3.32
CA ILE A 545 -1.03 -20.85 2.92
C ILE A 545 -1.56 -21.21 1.54
N GLU A 546 -2.84 -20.93 1.34
CA GLU A 546 -3.50 -20.76 0.05
C GLU A 546 -3.83 -19.28 -0.17
N VAL A 547 -3.72 -18.81 -1.41
CA VAL A 547 -3.95 -17.41 -1.79
C VAL A 547 -5.09 -17.32 -2.79
N GLY A 548 -6.04 -16.42 -2.54
CA GLY A 548 -7.17 -16.11 -3.41
C GLY A 548 -7.34 -14.61 -3.66
N THR A 549 -8.34 -14.26 -4.47
CA THR A 549 -8.69 -12.87 -4.78
C THR A 549 -9.59 -12.25 -3.71
N SER A 550 -9.42 -10.96 -3.44
CA SER A 550 -10.27 -10.14 -2.57
C SER A 550 -10.54 -8.79 -3.24
N ALA A 551 -11.67 -8.16 -2.94
CA ALA A 551 -11.96 -6.79 -3.42
C ALA A 551 -10.92 -5.77 -2.93
N LEU A 552 -10.35 -6.01 -1.74
CA LEU A 552 -9.25 -5.23 -1.16
C LEU A 552 -8.12 -6.18 -0.78
N GLY A 553 -6.96 -6.04 -1.43
CA GLY A 553 -5.77 -6.85 -1.17
C GLY A 553 -5.87 -8.29 -1.70
N SER A 554 -5.48 -9.26 -0.87
CA SER A 554 -5.50 -10.69 -1.20
C SER A 554 -6.27 -11.47 -0.13
N SER A 555 -6.98 -12.52 -0.53
CA SER A 555 -7.50 -13.50 0.43
C SER A 555 -6.36 -14.47 0.76
N VAL A 556 -6.15 -14.75 2.04
CA VAL A 556 -5.13 -15.69 2.50
C VAL A 556 -5.76 -16.67 3.48
N THR A 557 -5.51 -17.95 3.27
CA THR A 557 -5.99 -19.04 4.12
C THR A 557 -4.79 -19.82 4.62
N PHE A 558 -4.61 -19.92 5.93
CA PHE A 558 -3.58 -20.79 6.49
C PHE A 558 -4.05 -22.24 6.42
N THR A 559 -3.20 -23.11 5.90
CA THR A 559 -3.45 -24.57 5.83
C THR A 559 -2.66 -25.32 6.89
N SER A 560 -1.53 -24.78 7.35
CA SER A 560 -0.77 -25.34 8.46
C SER A 560 0.04 -24.26 9.17
N VAL A 561 0.28 -24.48 10.47
CA VAL A 561 1.21 -23.70 11.29
C VAL A 561 2.06 -24.65 12.11
N LYS A 562 3.37 -24.46 12.11
CA LYS A 562 4.31 -25.23 12.92
C LYS A 562 4.76 -24.36 14.08
N LYS A 563 4.32 -24.68 15.30
CA LYS A 563 4.72 -23.98 16.53
C LYS A 563 6.23 -24.00 16.73
N ALA A 564 6.76 -22.97 17.39
CA ALA A 564 8.17 -22.83 17.71
C ALA A 564 8.72 -24.10 18.39
N SER A 565 9.85 -24.60 17.88
CA SER A 565 10.55 -25.76 18.47
C SER A 565 11.55 -25.39 19.56
N PHE A 566 11.85 -24.10 19.73
CA PHE A 566 12.74 -23.56 20.75
C PHE A 566 12.34 -22.12 21.09
N GLU A 567 12.53 -21.74 22.37
CA GLU A 567 12.28 -20.38 22.89
C GLU A 567 13.36 -19.37 22.49
#